data_AF-A0A7C0Y766-F1
#
_entry.id   AF-A0A7C0Y766-F1
#
_cell.length_a   1.000
_cell.length_b   1.000
_cell.length_c   1.000
_cell.angle_alpha   90.00
_cell.angle_beta   90.00
_cell.angle_gamma   90.00
#
_symmetry.space_group_name_H-M   'P 1'
#
loop_
_entity.id
_entity.type
_entity.pdbx_description
1 polymer ?
#
loop_
_entity_poly.entity_id
_entity_poly.type
_entity_poly.pdbx_seq_one_letter_code
_entity_poly.pdbx_strand_id
1 'polypeptide(L)'
;MRPEVLAAVFIGGCLYAFTALSKSVLEGERFDPRKLSKTIFLAGLLAVLNTVMGVGEFSEIDLVIQGAGETVLLDKLLKLLRVLVAGMDEPRW
;
A
#
# COMPACT_ATOMS: atom_id res chain seq x y z
N MET A 1 19.20 -4.77 11.93
CA MET A 1 18.10 -4.80 10.96
C MET A 1 17.53 -6.21 10.92
N ARG A 2 16.22 -6.39 11.08
CA ARG A 2 15.55 -7.69 11.02
C ARG A 2 14.97 -7.90 9.61
N PRO A 3 15.63 -8.63 8.70
CA PRO A 3 15.18 -8.79 7.32
C PRO A 3 13.83 -9.52 7.21
N GLU A 4 13.48 -10.32 8.22
CA GLU A 4 12.19 -11.00 8.37
C GLU A 4 11.02 -10.00 8.41
N VAL A 5 11.18 -8.89 9.13
CA VAL A 5 10.17 -7.83 9.24
C VAL A 5 9.94 -7.18 7.89
N LEU A 6 11.03 -6.89 7.17
CA LEU A 6 10.96 -6.33 5.82
C LEU A 6 10.20 -7.26 4.87
N ALA A 7 10.57 -8.55 4.87
CA ALA A 7 9.94 -9.53 4.00
C ALA A 7 8.44 -9.71 4.32
N ALA A 8 8.09 -9.88 5.59
CA ALA A 8 6.70 -10.10 6.02
C ALA A 8 5.80 -8.90 5.68
N VAL A 9 6.23 -7.67 6.03
CA VAL A 9 5.49 -6.44 5.72
C VAL A 9 5.34 -6.25 4.21
N PHE A 10 6.41 -6.50 3.45
CA PHE A 10 6.38 -6.38 1.99
C PHE A 10 5.45 -7.41 1.34
N ILE A 11 5.47 -8.67 1.79
CA ILE A 11 4.55 -9.72 1.33
C ILE A 11 3.10 -9.31 1.61
N GLY A 12 2.80 -8.79 2.80
CA GLY A 12 1.50 -8.24 3.13
C GLY A 12 1.02 -7.17 2.16
N GLY A 13 1.87 -6.18 1.87
CA GLY A 13 1.55 -5.13 0.91
C GLY A 13 1.39 -5.64 -0.53
N CYS A 14 2.14 -6.67 -0.93
CA CYS A 14 1.97 -7.33 -2.23
C CYS A 14 0.65 -8.12 -2.33
N LEU A 15 0.25 -8.82 -1.27
CA LEU A 15 -1.04 -9.50 -1.18
C LEU A 15 -2.21 -8.51 -1.30
N TYR A 16 -2.08 -7.34 -0.68
CA TYR A 16 -3.04 -6.26 -0.87
C TYR A 16 -3.06 -5.77 -2.32
N ALA A 17 -1.90 -5.50 -2.92
CA ALA A 17 -1.82 -5.05 -4.31
C ALA A 17 -2.48 -6.05 -5.27
N PHE A 18 -2.26 -7.35 -5.06
CA PHE A 18 -2.88 -8.41 -5.83
C PHE A 18 -4.40 -8.47 -5.61
N THR A 19 -4.86 -8.35 -4.37
CA THR A 19 -6.31 -8.36 -4.04
C THR A 19 -7.02 -7.15 -4.65
N ALA A 20 -6.41 -5.96 -4.58
CA ALA A 20 -6.94 -4.75 -5.20
C ALA A 20 -7.02 -4.89 -6.73
N LEU A 21 -6.04 -5.60 -7.32
CA LEU A 21 -6.04 -5.91 -8.74
C LEU A 21 -7.15 -6.90 -9.11
N SER A 22 -7.24 -8.03 -8.41
CA SER A 22 -8.28 -9.04 -8.63
C SER A 22 -9.68 -8.44 -8.49
N LYS A 23 -9.87 -7.56 -7.50
CA LYS A 23 -11.12 -6.81 -7.34
C LYS A 23 -11.43 -5.92 -8.55
N SER A 24 -10.45 -5.16 -9.04
CA SER A 24 -10.64 -4.30 -10.22
C SER A 24 -11.01 -5.12 -11.47
N VAL A 25 -10.39 -6.30 -11.65
CA VAL A 25 -10.72 -7.23 -12.74
C VAL A 25 -12.13 -7.81 -12.60
N LEU A 26 -12.54 -8.20 -11.39
CA LEU A 26 -13.90 -8.68 -11.09
C LEU A 26 -14.97 -7.61 -11.32
N GLU A 27 -14.64 -6.34 -11.08
CA GLU A 27 -15.51 -5.19 -11.34
C GLU A 27 -15.54 -4.78 -12.82
N GLY A 28 -14.80 -5.47 -13.70
CA GLY A 28 -14.74 -5.19 -15.13
C GLY A 28 -13.91 -3.95 -15.49
N GLU A 29 -13.13 -3.40 -14.55
CA GLU A 29 -12.22 -2.29 -14.83
C GLU A 29 -11.05 -2.77 -15.71
N ARG A 30 -10.57 -1.89 -16.61
CA ARG A 30 -9.35 -2.17 -17.36
C ARG A 30 -8.16 -2.26 -16.40
N PHE A 31 -7.34 -3.28 -16.59
CA PHE A 31 -6.08 -3.45 -15.86
C PHE A 31 -5.19 -2.21 -16.02
N ASP A 32 -4.92 -1.52 -14.90
CA ASP A 32 -4.00 -0.39 -14.86
C ASP A 32 -2.66 -0.81 -14.22
N PRO A 33 -1.61 -1.09 -15.01
CA PRO A 33 -0.30 -1.47 -14.48
C PRO A 33 0.33 -0.38 -13.62
N ARG A 34 -0.04 0.90 -13.81
CA ARG A 34 0.49 2.01 -13.02
C ARG A 34 -0.10 2.03 -11.61
N LYS A 35 -1.33 1.53 -11.43
CA LYS A 35 -1.97 1.40 -10.13
C LYS A 35 -1.25 0.31 -9.32
N LEU A 36 -1.04 -0.86 -9.93
CA LEU A 36 -0.32 -1.97 -9.33
C LEU A 36 1.12 -1.60 -8.93
N SER A 37 1.88 -0.98 -9.85
CA SER A 37 3.27 -0.60 -9.57
C SER A 37 3.39 0.42 -8.45
N LYS A 38 2.47 1.40 -8.37
CA LYS A 38 2.41 2.35 -7.26
C LYS A 38 2.14 1.63 -5.94
N THR A 39 1.17 0.72 -5.88
CA THR A 39 0.87 0.00 -4.64
C THR A 39 2.04 -0.87 -4.17
N ILE A 40 2.71 -1.58 -5.09
CA ILE A 40 3.91 -2.37 -4.78
C ILE A 40 5.05 -1.47 -4.29
N PHE A 41 5.27 -0.32 -4.92
CA PHE A 41 6.28 0.63 -4.49
C PHE A 41 6.02 1.16 -3.07
N LEU A 42 4.76 1.47 -2.75
CA LEU A 42 4.36 1.91 -1.42
C LEU A 42 4.54 0.82 -0.37
N ALA A 43 4.20 -0.43 -0.70
CA ALA A 43 4.46 -1.58 0.16
C ALA A 43 5.96 -1.73 0.47
N GLY A 44 6.81 -1.56 -0.53
CA GLY A 44 8.27 -1.57 -0.37
C GLY A 44 8.77 -0.45 0.54
N LEU A 45 8.28 0.77 0.35
CA LEU A 45 8.62 1.92 1.19
C LEU A 45 8.21 1.68 2.66
N LEU A 46 6.99 1.18 2.88
CA LEU A 46 6.46 0.83 4.19
C LEU A 46 7.27 -0.28 4.87
N ALA A 47 7.66 -1.32 4.14
CA ALA A 47 8.48 -2.40 4.68
C ALA A 47 9.86 -1.90 5.15
N VAL A 48 10.48 -1.00 4.39
CA VAL A 48 11.75 -0.36 4.79
C VAL A 48 11.54 0.51 6.04
N LEU A 49 10.50 1.35 6.06
CA LEU A 49 10.20 2.22 7.20
C LEU A 49 9.94 1.42 8.48
N ASN A 50 9.14 0.35 8.41
CA ASN A 50 8.86 -0.53 9.55
C ASN A 50 10.13 -1.21 10.09
N THR A 51 11.00 -1.64 9.17
CA THR A 51 12.28 -2.28 9.53
C THR A 51 13.25 -1.30 10.20
N VAL A 52 13.27 -0.04 9.75
CA VAL A 52 14.12 1.03 10.32
C VAL A 52 13.58 1.51 11.66
N MET A 53 12.26 1.65 11.79
CA MET A 53 11.61 2.07 13.04
C MET A 53 11.64 0.98 14.12
N GLY A 54 12.08 -0.23 13.79
CA GLY A 54 12.19 -1.33 14.76
C GLY A 54 10.84 -1.77 15.28
N VAL A 55 9.83 -1.83 14.41
CA VAL A 55 8.46 -2.19 14.80
C VAL A 55 8.41 -3.63 15.34
N GLY A 56 8.24 -3.71 16.67
CA GLY A 56 7.58 -4.73 17.49
C GLY A 56 7.96 -6.21 17.36
N GLU A 57 7.95 -6.93 18.49
CA GLU A 57 7.98 -8.40 18.60
C GLU A 57 6.68 -9.06 18.09
N PHE A 58 6.20 -8.65 16.92
CA PHE A 58 5.04 -9.25 16.30
C PHE A 58 5.40 -10.61 15.70
N SER A 59 4.43 -11.53 15.69
CA SER A 59 4.58 -12.78 14.95
C SER A 59 4.68 -12.49 13.45
N GLU A 60 5.26 -13.41 12.68
CA GLU A 60 5.41 -13.24 11.23
C GLU A 60 4.08 -12.98 10.52
N ILE A 61 3.00 -13.64 10.98
CA ILE A 61 1.66 -13.47 10.41
C ILE A 61 1.11 -12.08 10.73
N ASP A 62 1.32 -11.57 11.94
CA ASP A 62 0.88 -10.23 12.33
C ASP A 62 1.59 -9.16 11.49
N LEU A 63 2.88 -9.36 11.19
CA LEU A 63 3.66 -8.46 10.32
C LEU A 63 3.14 -8.44 8.87
N VAL A 64 2.67 -9.59 8.35
CA VAL A 64 2.02 -9.66 7.03
C VAL A 64 0.68 -8.91 7.04
N ILE A 65 -0.15 -9.11 8.07
CA ILE A 65 -1.44 -8.42 8.20
C ILE A 65 -1.22 -6.91 8.34
N GLN A 66 -0.25 -6.50 9.15
CA GLN A 66 0.15 -5.11 9.32
C GLN A 66 0.60 -4.50 7.99
N GLY A 67 1.47 -5.17 7.25
CA GLY A 67 1.93 -4.70 5.94
C GLY A 67 0.80 -4.52 4.93
N ALA A 68 -0.16 -5.46 4.90
CA ALA A 68 -1.36 -5.30 4.07
C ALA A 68 -2.19 -4.09 4.52
N GLY A 69 -2.47 -3.97 5.82
CA GLY A 69 -3.29 -2.91 6.41
C GLY A 69 -2.69 -1.51 6.20
N GLU A 70 -1.41 -1.34 6.49
CA GLU A 70 -0.70 -0.08 6.29
C GLU A 70 -0.64 0.31 4.82
N THR A 71 -0.42 -0.66 3.92
CA THR A 71 -0.41 -0.38 2.47
C THR A 71 -1.79 0.07 1.99
N VAL A 72 -2.89 -0.50 2.50
CA VAL A 72 -4.26 -0.06 2.20
C VAL A 72 -4.47 1.39 2.66
N LEU A 73 -4.09 1.70 3.90
CA LEU A 73 -4.24 3.03 4.47
C LEU A 73 -3.49 4.07 3.65
N LEU A 74 -2.25 3.74 3.25
CA LEU A 74 -1.40 4.63 2.49
C LEU A 74 -1.93 4.85 1.05
N ASP A 75 -2.44 3.80 0.40
CA ASP A 75 -3.13 3.92 -0.89
C ASP A 75 -4.37 4.83 -0.80
N LYS A 76 -5.18 4.67 0.25
CA LYS A 76 -6.35 5.53 0.47
C LYS A 76 -5.96 6.97 0.79
N LEU A 77 -4.93 7.19 1.61
CA LEU A 77 -4.42 8.51 1.94
C LEU A 77 -3.93 9.24 0.68
N LEU A 78 -3.21 8.55 -0.20
CA LEU A 78 -2.73 9.13 -1.46
C LEU A 78 -3.86 9.48 -2.42
N LYS A 79 -4.91 8.64 -2.49
CA LYS A 79 -6.12 8.96 -3.26
C LYS A 79 -6.80 10.22 -2.71
N LEU A 80 -6.94 10.31 -1.39
CA LEU A 80 -7.56 11.44 -0.71
C LEU A 80 -6.74 12.72 -0.92
N LEU A 81 -5.41 12.65 -0.79
CA LEU A 81 -4.50 13.77 -1.08
C LEU A 81 -4.61 14.24 -2.53
N ARG A 82 -4.70 13.33 -3.50
CA ARG A 82 -4.91 13.72 -4.91
C ARG A 82 -6.23 14.44 -5.12
N VAL A 83 -7.30 14.00 -4.48
CA VAL A 83 -8.61 14.66 -4.56
C VAL A 83 -8.55 16.05 -3.94
N LEU A 84 -7.90 16.19 -2.77
CA LEU A 84 -7.72 17.49 -2.12
C LEU A 84 -6.91 18.47 -2.99
N VAL A 85 -5.79 18.01 -3.56
CA VAL A 85 -4.96 18.84 -4.46
C VAL A 85 -5.72 19.21 -5.72
N ALA A 86 -6.41 18.26 -6.36
CA ALA A 86 -7.20 18.54 -7.56
C ALA A 86 -8.39 19.49 -7.29
N GLY A 87 -9.01 19.40 -6.10
CA GLY A 87 -10.06 20.31 -5.67
C GLY A 87 -9.56 21.73 -5.32
N MET A 88 -8.25 21.92 -5.18
CA MET A 88 -7.63 23.25 -5.04
C MET A 88 -7.33 23.91 -6.39
N ASP A 89 -7.27 23.15 -7.48
CA ASP A 89 -6.94 23.61 -8.84
C ASP A 89 -8.17 23.95 -9.70
N GLU A 90 -9.41 23.80 -9.19
CA GLU A 90 -10.60 24.33 -9.86
C GLU A 90 -10.74 25.84 -9.58
N PRO A 91 -10.51 26.73 -10.57
CA PRO A 91 -10.95 28.11 -10.43
C PRO A 91 -12.48 28.10 -10.36
N ARG A 92 -13.02 28.46 -9.20
CA ARG A 92 -14.45 28.74 -9.02
C ARG A 92 -14.80 30.06 -9.69
N TRP A 93 -14.81 30.09 -11.03
CA TRP A 93 -15.28 31.22 -11.84
C TRP A 93 -15.97 30.70 -13.10
#